data_AF-A0A3C0B1C6-F1
#
_entry.id   AF-A0A3C0B1C6-F1
#
_cell.length_a   1.000
_cell.length_b   1.000
_cell.length_c   1.000
_cell.angle_alpha   90.00
_cell.angle_beta   90.00
_cell.angle_gamma   90.00
#
_symmetry.space_group_name_H-M   'P 1'
#
loop_
_entity.id
_entity.type
_entity.pdbx_description
1 polymer ?
#
loop_
_entity_poly.entity_id
_entity_poly.type
_entity_poly.pdbx_seq_one_letter_code
_entity_poly.pdbx_strand_id
1 'polypeptide(L)'
;MKKNIVLFVLFVLPIVAYLFFASGVNSFTTLPIITPKVADFGHWKSLKNEKVSLDNKITILGFSGTEILKNRGNFFNLNAKIYQRYHEFKDLQFVVVCP
;
A
#
# COMPACT_ATOMS: atom_id res chain seq x y z
N MET A 1 8.18 34.95 -34.53
CA MET A 1 8.83 34.36 -33.33
C MET A 1 7.93 34.40 -32.10
N LYS A 2 7.41 35.57 -31.68
CA LYS A 2 6.50 35.68 -30.50
C LYS A 2 5.27 34.75 -30.58
N LYS A 3 4.60 34.64 -31.73
CA LYS A 3 3.41 33.78 -31.93
C LYS A 3 3.69 32.29 -31.66
N ASN A 4 4.83 31.77 -32.10
CA ASN A 4 5.16 30.35 -31.94
C ASN A 4 5.49 30.03 -30.47
N ILE A 5 6.14 30.95 -29.77
CA ILE A 5 6.40 30.82 -28.32
C ILE A 5 5.09 30.85 -27.53
N VAL A 6 4.18 31.77 -27.86
CA VAL A 6 2.85 31.84 -27.22
C VAL A 6 2.08 30.54 -27.42
N LEU A 7 2.07 29.99 -28.64
CA LEU A 7 1.39 28.73 -28.94
C LEU A 7 2.03 27.54 -28.18
N PHE A 8 3.36 27.48 -28.11
CA PHE A 8 4.07 26.44 -27.36
C PHE A 8 3.72 26.49 -25.87
N VAL A 9 3.75 27.68 -25.26
CA VAL A 9 3.39 27.86 -23.85
C VAL A 9 1.93 27.46 -23.61
N LEU A 10 1.01 27.85 -24.51
CA LEU A 10 -0.41 27.52 -24.38
C LEU A 10 -0.69 26.01 -24.33
N PHE A 11 0.13 25.19 -25.00
CA PHE A 11 -0.03 23.74 -25.03
C PHE A 11 0.80 23.01 -23.96
N VAL A 12 2.04 23.43 -23.72
CA VAL A 12 2.96 22.73 -22.82
C VAL A 12 2.72 23.10 -21.36
N LEU A 13 2.43 24.37 -21.07
CA LEU A 13 2.23 24.85 -19.70
C LEU A 13 1.08 24.12 -18.97
N PRO A 14 -0.10 23.89 -19.58
CA PRO A 14 -1.18 23.15 -18.90
C PRO A 14 -0.82 21.70 -18.62
N ILE A 15 -0.09 21.03 -19.51
CA ILE A 15 0.34 19.64 -19.32
C ILE A 15 1.35 19.55 -18.17
N VAL A 16 2.33 20.46 -18.14
CA VAL A 16 3.31 20.53 -17.05
C VAL A 16 2.63 20.85 -15.73
N ALA A 17 1.70 21.81 -15.71
CA ALA A 17 0.91 22.14 -14.52
C ALA A 17 0.09 20.94 -14.05
N TYR A 18 -0.58 20.23 -14.97
CA TYR A 18 -1.31 19.00 -14.67
C TYR A 18 -0.39 17.93 -14.07
N LEU A 19 0.75 17.65 -14.69
CA LEU A 19 1.73 16.70 -14.17
C LEU A 19 2.29 17.13 -12.81
N PHE A 20 2.47 18.43 -12.58
CA PHE A 20 2.88 18.98 -11.28
C PHE A 20 1.81 18.76 -10.20
N PHE A 21 0.53 19.02 -10.49
CA PHE A 21 -0.56 18.75 -9.55
C PHE A 21 -0.82 17.25 -9.36
N ALA A 22 -0.66 16.43 -10.40
CA ALA A 22 -0.81 14.97 -10.34
C ALA A 22 0.35 14.30 -9.59
N SER A 23 1.56 14.85 -9.69
CA SER A 23 2.72 14.46 -8.87
C SER A 23 2.76 15.19 -7.53
N GLY A 24 1.79 16.08 -7.29
CA GLY A 24 1.57 16.75 -6.02
C GLY A 24 1.52 15.70 -4.92
N VAL A 25 2.56 15.68 -4.10
CA VAL A 25 2.70 14.82 -2.96
C VAL A 25 1.49 15.07 -2.08
N ASN A 26 0.58 14.09 -1.99
CA ASN A 26 -0.37 14.08 -0.90
C ASN A 26 0.49 14.04 0.37
N SER A 27 0.55 15.14 1.12
CA SER A 27 1.22 15.21 2.42
C SER A 27 0.45 14.37 3.43
N PHE A 28 0.41 13.07 3.22
CA PHE A 28 0.05 12.13 4.26
C PHE A 28 1.24 12.14 5.22
N THR A 29 1.02 12.61 6.45
CA THR A 29 1.95 12.39 7.55
C THR A 29 2.19 10.89 7.62
N THR A 30 3.36 10.44 7.16
CA THR A 30 3.74 9.04 7.24
C THR A 30 3.80 8.69 8.72
N LEU A 31 3.28 7.51 9.07
CA LEU A 31 3.41 7.03 10.43
C LEU A 31 4.92 6.85 10.75
N PRO A 32 5.36 7.19 11.97
CA PRO A 32 6.74 6.98 12.35
C PRO A 32 7.08 5.49 12.31
N ILE A 33 8.31 5.18 11.90
CA ILE A 33 8.84 3.82 11.97
C ILE A 33 9.13 3.50 13.43
N ILE A 34 8.38 2.57 14.00
CA ILE A 34 8.57 2.15 15.40
C ILE A 34 9.74 1.18 15.52
N THR A 35 9.83 0.22 14.59
CA THR A 35 10.85 -0.84 14.62
C THR A 35 11.44 -1.03 13.22
N PRO A 36 12.72 -0.68 13.00
CA PRO A 36 13.38 -0.99 11.75
C PRO A 36 13.75 -2.48 11.67
N LYS A 37 13.78 -3.04 10.46
CA LYS A 37 14.29 -4.40 10.17
C LYS A 37 13.65 -5.50 11.03
N VAL A 38 12.33 -5.61 10.96
CA VAL A 38 11.59 -6.70 11.61
C VAL A 38 12.03 -8.07 11.07
N ALA A 39 12.00 -9.09 11.93
CA ALA A 39 12.36 -10.45 11.53
C ALA A 39 11.35 -11.01 10.52
N ASP A 40 11.85 -11.76 9.54
CA ASP A 40 11.02 -12.48 8.58
C ASP A 40 10.63 -13.87 9.11
N PHE A 41 9.72 -14.55 8.41
CA PHE A 41 9.16 -15.84 8.84
C PHE A 41 10.09 -17.06 8.59
N GLY A 42 11.27 -16.86 7.99
CA GLY A 42 12.26 -17.91 7.79
C GLY A 42 11.74 -19.08 6.93
N HIS A 43 11.55 -20.25 7.55
CA HIS A 43 11.09 -21.48 6.90
C HIS A 43 9.58 -21.73 6.98
N TRP A 44 8.82 -20.80 7.54
CA TRP A 44 7.37 -20.93 7.58
C TRP A 44 6.76 -20.93 6.18
N LYS A 45 5.63 -21.61 6.05
CA LYS A 45 4.89 -21.71 4.81
C LYS A 45 3.43 -21.35 5.04
N SER A 46 2.79 -20.83 4.00
CA SER A 46 1.36 -20.57 4.01
C SER A 46 0.57 -21.88 4.08
N LEU A 47 -0.75 -21.78 4.27
CA LEU A 47 -1.67 -22.91 4.18
C LEU A 47 -1.62 -23.63 2.81
N LYS A 48 -1.09 -22.96 1.78
CA LYS A 48 -0.87 -23.51 0.43
C LYS A 48 0.55 -24.04 0.23
N ASN A 49 1.35 -24.17 1.31
CA ASN A 49 2.74 -24.62 1.28
C ASN A 49 3.69 -23.69 0.51
N GLU A 50 3.32 -22.41 0.35
CA GLU A 50 4.13 -21.39 -0.31
C GLU A 50 5.02 -20.68 0.71
N LYS A 51 6.23 -20.31 0.31
CA LYS A 51 7.12 -19.50 1.16
C LYS A 51 6.51 -18.11 1.34
N VAL A 52 6.41 -17.66 2.59
CA VAL A 52 5.98 -16.30 2.94
C VAL A 52 7.21 -15.50 3.37
N SER A 53 7.35 -14.28 2.86
CA SER A 53 8.44 -13.36 3.22
C SER A 53 7.90 -11.93 3.33
N LEU A 54 8.39 -11.19 4.32
CA LEU A 54 8.09 -9.77 4.52
C LEU A 54 8.95 -8.85 3.65
N ASP A 55 10.06 -9.34 3.11
CA ASP A 55 11.02 -8.55 2.35
C ASP A 55 10.42 -8.02 1.04
N ASN A 56 10.74 -6.75 0.71
CA ASN A 56 10.28 -6.05 -0.49
C ASN A 56 8.76 -6.07 -0.71
N LYS A 57 7.98 -6.15 0.38
CA LYS A 57 6.52 -6.11 0.36
C LYS A 57 5.98 -5.12 1.38
N ILE A 58 4.98 -4.35 0.98
CA ILE A 58 4.12 -3.65 1.94
C ILE A 58 3.25 -4.72 2.58
N THR A 59 3.38 -4.93 3.89
CA THR A 59 2.70 -6.05 4.56
C THR A 59 1.76 -5.55 5.63
N ILE A 60 0.48 -5.94 5.53
CA ILE A 60 -0.47 -5.85 6.63
C ILE A 60 -0.42 -7.17 7.38
N LEU A 61 0.29 -7.17 8.51
CA LEU A 61 0.43 -8.33 9.39
C LEU A 61 -0.66 -8.31 10.47
N GLY A 62 -1.54 -9.32 10.45
CA GLY A 62 -2.61 -9.50 11.42
C GLY A 62 -2.33 -10.68 12.35
N PHE A 63 -2.74 -10.54 13.61
CA PHE A 63 -2.74 -11.63 14.58
C PHE A 63 -4.20 -11.89 14.98
N SER A 64 -4.77 -13.02 14.56
CA SER A 64 -6.20 -13.25 14.73
C SER A 64 -6.59 -13.57 16.18
N GLY A 65 -5.65 -14.14 16.94
CA GLY A 65 -5.94 -14.78 18.22
C GLY A 65 -6.88 -15.99 18.04
N THR A 66 -7.34 -16.54 19.15
CA THR A 66 -8.21 -17.72 19.19
C THR A 66 -9.70 -17.39 18.99
N GLU A 67 -10.14 -16.19 19.38
CA GLU A 67 -11.54 -15.75 19.33
C GLU A 67 -11.87 -14.88 18.11
N ILE A 68 -11.70 -15.43 16.89
CA ILE A 68 -11.90 -14.68 15.63
C ILE A 68 -13.32 -14.08 15.53
N LEU A 69 -14.34 -14.83 15.96
CA LEU A 69 -15.74 -14.39 15.90
C LEU A 69 -16.01 -13.13 16.73
N LYS A 70 -15.28 -12.95 17.83
CA LYS A 70 -15.36 -11.74 18.66
C LYS A 70 -14.75 -10.54 17.94
N ASN A 71 -13.66 -10.78 17.21
CA ASN A 71 -12.91 -9.76 16.47
C ASN A 71 -13.39 -9.56 15.02
N ARG A 72 -14.50 -10.19 14.61
CA ARG A 72 -15.01 -10.15 13.22
C ARG A 72 -15.19 -8.75 12.66
N GLY A 73 -15.55 -7.78 13.50
CA GLY A 73 -15.73 -6.38 13.10
C GLY A 73 -14.42 -5.74 12.62
N ASN A 74 -13.29 -6.08 13.23
CA ASN A 74 -11.97 -5.57 12.83
C ASN A 74 -11.55 -6.14 11.47
N PHE A 75 -11.76 -7.45 11.27
CA PHE A 75 -11.50 -8.08 9.97
C PHE A 75 -12.42 -7.55 8.87
N PHE A 76 -13.70 -7.31 9.17
CA PHE A 76 -14.64 -6.69 8.24
C PHE A 76 -14.18 -5.28 7.86
N ASN A 77 -13.78 -4.46 8.84
CA ASN A 77 -13.26 -3.12 8.59
C ASN A 77 -11.98 -3.14 7.75
N LEU A 78 -11.05 -4.06 8.03
CA LEU A 78 -9.84 -4.23 7.24
C LEU A 78 -10.18 -4.57 5.79
N ASN A 79 -11.12 -5.51 5.60
CA ASN A 79 -11.55 -5.91 4.27
C ASN A 79 -12.19 -4.73 3.51
N ALA A 80 -13.19 -4.09 4.11
CA ALA A 80 -14.00 -3.05 3.47
C ALA A 80 -13.21 -1.75 3.22
N LYS A 81 -12.32 -1.36 4.14
CA LYS A 81 -11.61 -0.07 4.04
C LYS A 81 -10.30 -0.17 3.27
N ILE A 82 -9.62 -1.32 3.31
CA ILE A 82 -8.26 -1.45 2.78
C ILE A 82 -8.18 -2.56 1.73
N TYR A 83 -8.52 -3.82 2.07
CA TYR A 83 -8.30 -4.95 1.17
C TYR A 83 -8.97 -4.77 -0.19
N GLN A 84 -10.28 -4.48 -0.21
CA GLN A 84 -11.03 -4.37 -1.47
C GLN A 84 -10.43 -3.36 -2.45
N ARG A 85 -9.85 -2.27 -1.94
CA ARG A 85 -9.26 -1.21 -2.76
C ARG A 85 -7.84 -1.52 -3.22
N TYR A 86 -7.05 -2.22 -2.42
CA TYR A 86 -5.59 -2.30 -2.63
C TYR A 86 -5.05 -3.73 -2.85
N HIS A 87 -5.84 -4.79 -2.70
CA HIS A 87 -5.35 -6.18 -2.78
C HIS A 87 -4.76 -6.58 -4.15
N GLU A 88 -5.07 -5.84 -5.22
CA GLU A 88 -4.54 -6.11 -6.56
C GLU A 88 -3.09 -5.61 -6.77
N PHE A 89 -2.56 -4.80 -5.84
CA PHE A 89 -1.19 -4.32 -5.89
C PHE A 89 -0.21 -5.47 -5.67
N LYS A 90 0.72 -5.67 -6.61
CA LYS A 90 1.65 -6.81 -6.61
C LYS A 90 2.63 -6.82 -5.44
N ASP A 91 2.90 -5.66 -4.87
CA ASP A 91 3.82 -5.41 -3.76
C ASP A 91 3.11 -5.31 -2.40
N LEU A 92 1.78 -5.28 -2.37
CA LEU A 92 0.98 -5.36 -1.14
C LEU A 92 0.65 -6.82 -0.80
N GLN A 93 0.78 -7.18 0.47
CA GLN A 93 0.33 -8.47 0.98
C GLN A 93 -0.39 -8.35 2.32
N PHE A 94 -1.25 -9.32 2.58
CA PHE A 94 -1.99 -9.48 3.83
C PHE A 94 -1.61 -10.84 4.41
N VAL A 95 -0.96 -10.83 5.57
CA VAL A 95 -0.51 -12.05 6.26
C VAL A 95 -1.22 -12.10 7.60
N VAL A 96 -1.93 -13.19 7.87
CA VAL A 96 -2.59 -13.40 9.16
C VAL A 96 -1.98 -14.61 9.85
N VAL A 97 -1.43 -14.38 11.04
CA VAL A 97 -0.93 -15.42 11.92
C VAL A 97 -2.08 -15.83 12.85
N CYS A 98 -2.52 -17.06 12.69
CA CYS A 98 -3.53 -17.69 13.55
C CYS A 98 -2.83 -18.64 14.53
N PRO A 99 -3.28 -18.69 15.80
CA PRO A 99 -2.85 -19.72 16.75
C PRO A 99 -3.43 -21.10 16.42
#